data_AF-K1U014-F1
#
_entry.id   AF-K1U014-F1
#
_cell.length_a   1.000
_cell.length_b   1.000
_cell.length_c   1.000
_cell.angle_alpha   90.00
_cell.angle_beta   90.00
_cell.angle_gamma   90.00
#
_symmetry.space_group_name_H-M   'P 1'
#
loop_
_entity.id
_entity.type
_entity.pdbx_description
1 polymer ?
#
loop_
_entity_poly.entity_id
_entity_poly.type
_entity_poly.pdbx_seq_one_letter_code
_entity_poly.pdbx_strand_id
1 'polypeptide(L)'
;ENRLLGVETNITNWQRRQNANNNFSATVPYDMEQQKKEMKEFLDDLTTRDQRMMFAVITMVITADSKEQLENDTEALLTTARKHLCQFATLRFQQVDGLNTVMPFGTRKIDAFRTLTTESLSVFIPFRVQDIFHENGIYYGQNVISKNMIIADRKQLLNGNSFILGVSGGGKSFAAKGEIINQVLSSDADIIIIDPEREYSQLVNAMGGEVINISATSDNHINAMDMNKDYGDGANPVIL
;
A
#
# COMPACT_ATOMS: atom_id res chain seq x y z
N GLU A 1 14.76 -29.12 13.53
CA GLU A 1 15.84 -29.91 14.15
C GLU A 1 16.71 -30.70 13.18
N ASN A 2 16.17 -31.65 12.40
CA ASN A 2 17.00 -32.59 11.59
C ASN A 2 18.00 -31.94 10.62
N ARG A 3 17.68 -30.77 10.03
CA ARG A 3 18.63 -30.07 9.15
C ARG A 3 19.79 -29.39 9.89
N LEU A 4 19.56 -28.87 11.11
CA LEU A 4 20.60 -28.18 11.88
C LEU A 4 21.61 -29.20 12.42
N LEU A 5 21.08 -30.29 12.97
CA LEU A 5 21.85 -31.48 13.33
C LEU A 5 22.62 -32.01 12.11
N GLY A 6 22.02 -31.99 10.91
CA GLY A 6 22.69 -32.35 9.66
C GLY A 6 23.88 -31.47 9.31
N VAL A 7 23.74 -30.14 9.38
CA VAL A 7 24.84 -29.19 9.10
C VAL A 7 25.94 -29.31 10.16
N GLU A 8 25.59 -29.40 11.43
CA GLU A 8 26.58 -29.60 12.51
C GLU A 8 27.30 -30.95 12.41
N THR A 9 26.57 -32.01 12.04
CA THR A 9 27.14 -33.33 11.78
C THR A 9 28.08 -33.30 10.58
N ASN A 10 27.75 -32.57 9.52
CA ASN A 10 28.61 -32.41 8.34
C ASN A 10 29.90 -31.66 8.69
N ILE A 11 29.82 -30.56 9.45
CA ILE A 11 30.99 -29.82 9.94
C ILE A 11 31.86 -30.73 10.82
N THR A 12 31.25 -31.48 11.74
CA THR A 12 31.95 -32.40 12.65
C THR A 12 32.64 -33.53 11.86
N ASN A 13 31.97 -34.10 10.87
CA ASN A 13 32.53 -35.16 10.01
C ASN A 13 33.67 -34.64 9.13
N TRP A 14 33.55 -33.41 8.62
CA TRP A 14 34.61 -32.76 7.87
C TRP A 14 35.85 -32.53 8.76
N GLN A 15 35.67 -32.00 9.97
CA GLN A 15 36.75 -31.81 10.94
C GLN A 15 37.41 -33.15 11.34
N ARG A 16 36.62 -34.21 11.57
CA ARG A 16 37.15 -35.56 11.84
C ARG A 16 38.02 -36.09 10.70
N ARG A 17 37.63 -35.87 9.44
CA ARG A 17 38.44 -36.25 8.26
C ARG A 17 39.74 -35.46 8.18
N GLN A 18 39.71 -34.16 8.48
CA GLN A 18 40.94 -33.35 8.50
C GLN A 18 41.89 -33.79 9.61
N ASN A 19 41.37 -34.07 10.80
CA ASN A 19 42.15 -34.60 11.93
C ASN A 19 42.75 -35.98 11.63
N ALA A 20 42.01 -36.86 10.94
CA ALA A 20 42.53 -38.15 10.49
C ALA A 20 43.67 -38.01 9.45
N ASN A 21 43.71 -36.90 8.73
CA ASN A 21 44.78 -36.54 7.80
C ASN A 21 45.88 -35.66 8.45
N ASN A 22 45.95 -35.61 9.79
CA ASN A 22 46.89 -34.78 10.57
C ASN A 22 46.80 -33.26 10.30
N ASN A 23 45.67 -32.78 9.75
CA ASN A 23 45.45 -31.38 9.42
C ASN A 23 44.58 -30.69 10.49
N PHE A 24 45.16 -30.42 11.66
CA PHE A 24 44.46 -29.89 12.84
C PHE A 24 44.15 -28.38 12.76
N SER A 25 44.79 -27.65 11.85
CA SER A 25 44.58 -26.21 11.63
C SER A 25 43.58 -25.91 10.50
N ALA A 26 42.95 -26.93 9.93
CA ALA A 26 42.00 -26.77 8.84
C ALA A 26 40.78 -25.96 9.28
N THR A 27 40.56 -24.80 8.67
CA THR A 27 39.38 -23.96 8.90
C THR A 27 38.19 -24.52 8.15
N VAL A 28 37.02 -24.52 8.80
CA VAL A 28 35.77 -24.99 8.19
C VAL A 28 35.53 -24.21 6.90
N PRO A 29 35.13 -24.86 5.79
CA PRO A 29 34.84 -24.16 4.55
C PRO A 29 33.80 -23.07 4.75
N TYR A 30 34.02 -21.90 4.14
CA TYR A 30 33.16 -20.73 4.25
C TYR A 30 31.67 -21.05 4.01
N ASP A 31 31.37 -21.86 2.99
CA ASP A 31 30.00 -22.26 2.66
C ASP A 31 29.29 -23.00 3.82
N MET A 32 30.02 -23.82 4.58
CA MET A 32 29.45 -24.54 5.73
C MET A 32 29.23 -23.62 6.92
N GLU A 33 30.12 -22.65 7.14
CA GLU A 33 29.93 -21.62 8.16
C GLU A 33 28.74 -20.72 7.83
N GLN A 34 28.58 -20.34 6.57
CA GLN A 34 27.45 -19.55 6.09
C GLN A 34 26.13 -20.33 6.28
N GLN A 35 26.07 -21.60 5.88
CA GLN A 35 24.89 -22.45 6.11
C GLN A 35 24.54 -22.53 7.60
N LYS A 36 25.52 -22.70 8.48
CA LYS A 36 25.30 -22.73 9.93
C LYS A 36 24.72 -21.40 10.43
N LYS A 37 25.26 -20.27 9.96
CA LYS A 37 24.80 -18.94 10.33
C LYS A 37 23.35 -18.69 9.88
N GLU A 38 23.04 -18.93 8.61
CA GLU A 38 21.69 -18.77 8.05
C GLU A 38 20.67 -19.64 8.77
N MET A 39 21.04 -20.89 9.09
CA MET A 39 20.17 -21.78 9.86
C MET A 39 19.92 -21.30 11.28
N LYS A 40 20.92 -20.68 11.93
CA LYS A 40 20.78 -20.12 13.27
C LYS A 40 19.88 -18.90 13.26
N GLU A 41 20.04 -18.01 12.28
CA GLU A 41 19.16 -16.84 12.08
C GLU A 41 17.72 -17.29 11.83
N PHE A 42 17.51 -18.27 10.96
CA PHE A 42 16.18 -18.83 10.70
C PHE A 42 15.56 -19.48 11.95
N LEU A 43 16.36 -20.15 12.78
CA LEU A 43 15.86 -20.72 14.04
C LEU A 43 15.49 -19.63 15.04
N ASP A 44 16.29 -18.57 15.14
CA ASP A 44 16.01 -17.41 15.99
C ASP A 44 14.73 -16.67 15.56
N ASP A 45 14.49 -16.53 14.25
CA ASP A 45 13.23 -16.00 13.73
C ASP A 45 12.02 -16.82 14.20
N LEU A 46 12.14 -18.16 14.24
CA LEU A 46 11.06 -19.04 14.68
C LEU A 46 10.87 -19.05 16.21
N THR A 47 11.96 -19.03 16.99
CA THR A 47 11.88 -19.17 18.45
C THR A 47 11.68 -17.85 19.17
N THR A 48 12.33 -16.79 18.69
CA THR A 48 12.45 -15.51 19.41
C THR A 48 11.51 -14.46 18.83
N ARG A 49 11.26 -14.48 17.52
CA ARG A 49 10.43 -13.49 16.81
C ARG A 49 8.99 -13.96 16.53
N ASP A 50 8.54 -15.01 17.20
CA ASP A 50 7.20 -15.62 17.08
C ASP A 50 6.76 -15.87 15.62
N GLN A 51 7.72 -16.20 14.74
CA GLN A 51 7.40 -16.54 13.36
C GLN A 51 7.03 -18.01 13.23
N ARG A 52 6.08 -18.32 12.36
CA ARG A 52 5.76 -19.70 11.99
C ARG A 52 6.39 -20.07 10.66
N MET A 53 6.83 -21.32 10.57
CA MET A 53 7.23 -21.94 9.33
C MET A 53 5.99 -22.31 8.51
N MET A 54 5.91 -21.81 7.28
CA MET A 54 4.80 -22.05 6.35
C MET A 54 5.31 -22.69 5.06
N PHE A 55 4.50 -23.57 4.46
CA PHE A 55 4.73 -24.04 3.09
C PHE A 55 4.02 -23.12 2.12
N ALA A 56 4.77 -22.58 1.17
CA ALA A 56 4.27 -21.66 0.16
C ALA A 56 4.61 -22.20 -1.24
N VAL A 57 3.69 -22.02 -2.18
CA VAL A 57 3.94 -22.22 -3.60
C VAL A 57 3.49 -20.95 -4.31
N ILE A 58 4.37 -20.40 -5.15
CA ILE A 58 4.09 -19.19 -5.92
C ILE A 58 3.96 -19.62 -7.37
N THR A 59 2.78 -19.39 -7.93
CA THR A 59 2.46 -19.68 -9.32
C THR A 59 1.93 -18.42 -9.98
N MET A 60 2.34 -18.16 -11.21
CA MET A 60 1.90 -17.01 -12.00
C MET A 60 1.48 -17.46 -13.39
N VAL A 61 0.43 -16.86 -13.93
CA VAL A 61 0.01 -17.00 -15.32
C VAL A 61 0.23 -15.66 -16.00
N ILE A 62 0.92 -15.69 -17.14
CA ILE A 62 1.16 -14.53 -17.99
C ILE A 62 0.25 -14.70 -19.21
N THR A 63 -0.49 -13.65 -19.56
CA THR A 63 -1.39 -13.62 -20.73
C THR A 63 -0.99 -12.44 -21.61
N ALA A 64 -0.99 -12.65 -22.93
CA ALA A 64 -0.74 -11.60 -23.91
C ALA A 64 -1.56 -11.88 -25.18
N ASP A 65 -1.80 -10.85 -25.99
CA ASP A 65 -2.62 -10.94 -27.20
C ASP A 65 -1.90 -11.62 -28.38
N SER A 66 -0.57 -11.73 -28.30
CA SER A 66 0.26 -12.42 -29.28
C SER A 66 1.33 -13.29 -28.62
N LYS A 67 1.78 -14.32 -29.35
CA LYS A 67 2.85 -15.22 -28.90
C LYS A 67 4.18 -14.46 -28.72
N GLU A 68 4.49 -13.56 -29.63
CA GLU A 68 5.72 -12.74 -29.57
C GLU A 68 5.73 -11.87 -28.31
N GLN A 69 4.61 -11.21 -28.00
CA GLN A 69 4.48 -10.44 -26.77
C GLN A 69 4.59 -11.32 -25.52
N LEU A 70 3.97 -12.51 -25.52
CA LEU A 70 4.07 -13.46 -24.41
C LEU A 70 5.53 -13.87 -24.14
N GLU A 71 6.31 -14.12 -25.19
CA GLU A 71 7.73 -14.48 -25.07
C GLU A 71 8.55 -13.32 -24.50
N ASN A 72 8.34 -12.10 -24.99
CA ASN A 72 8.99 -10.89 -24.49
C ASN A 72 8.66 -10.61 -23.01
N ASP A 73 7.37 -10.69 -22.63
CA ASP A 73 6.92 -10.47 -21.25
C ASP A 73 7.48 -11.55 -20.31
N THR A 74 7.54 -12.80 -20.77
CA THR A 74 8.14 -13.91 -20.03
C THR A 74 9.63 -13.67 -19.80
N GLU A 75 10.37 -13.23 -20.82
CA GLU A 75 11.80 -12.93 -20.69
C GLU A 75 12.08 -11.76 -19.76
N ALA A 76 11.26 -10.70 -19.83
CA ALA A 76 11.35 -9.55 -18.94
C ALA A 76 11.13 -9.96 -17.46
N LEU A 77 10.13 -10.81 -17.21
CA LEU A 77 9.85 -11.35 -15.88
C LEU A 77 11.02 -12.21 -15.37
N LEU A 78 11.51 -13.15 -16.18
CA LEU A 78 12.62 -14.03 -15.80
C LEU A 78 13.91 -13.25 -15.57
N THR A 79 14.14 -12.18 -16.32
CA THR A 79 15.31 -11.30 -16.15
C THR A 79 15.22 -10.53 -14.84
N THR A 80 14.06 -9.98 -14.52
CA THR A 80 13.81 -9.29 -13.25
C THR A 80 13.97 -10.25 -12.07
N ALA A 81 13.43 -11.47 -12.17
CA ALA A 81 13.57 -12.48 -11.14
C ALA A 81 15.04 -12.85 -10.88
N ARG A 82 15.82 -13.09 -11.96
CA ARG A 82 17.25 -13.38 -11.86
C ARG A 82 18.04 -12.25 -11.19
N LYS A 83 17.70 -10.98 -11.47
CA LYS A 83 18.29 -9.81 -10.81
C LYS A 83 18.10 -9.85 -9.29
N HIS A 84 16.98 -10.39 -8.82
CA HIS A 84 16.65 -10.56 -7.40
C HIS A 84 16.94 -11.98 -6.87
N LEU A 85 17.81 -12.74 -7.55
CA LEU A 85 18.20 -14.11 -7.17
C LEU A 85 17.02 -15.08 -7.00
N CYS A 86 15.90 -14.78 -7.67
CA CYS A 86 14.72 -15.62 -7.70
C CYS A 86 14.73 -16.48 -8.96
N GLN A 87 14.49 -17.77 -8.80
CA GLN A 87 14.42 -18.72 -9.91
C GLN A 87 12.98 -19.15 -10.13
N PHE A 88 12.44 -18.82 -11.30
CA PHE A 88 11.17 -19.36 -11.79
C PHE A 88 11.42 -20.47 -12.81
N ALA A 89 10.50 -21.43 -12.86
CA ALA A 89 10.51 -22.50 -13.83
C ALA A 89 9.16 -22.54 -14.56
N THR A 90 9.20 -22.73 -15.88
CA THR A 90 7.98 -22.96 -16.65
C THR A 90 7.44 -24.37 -16.37
N LEU A 91 6.15 -24.47 -16.03
CA LEU A 91 5.46 -25.73 -15.76
C LEU A 91 5.19 -26.53 -17.05
N ARG A 92 6.25 -27.09 -17.63
CA ARG A 92 6.16 -27.94 -18.83
C ARG A 92 5.44 -29.25 -18.50
N PHE A 93 4.50 -29.63 -19.36
CA PHE A 93 3.63 -30.82 -19.19
C PHE A 93 2.72 -30.79 -17.94
N GLN A 94 2.64 -29.65 -17.25
CA GLN A 94 1.76 -29.43 -16.09
C GLN A 94 0.95 -28.14 -16.28
N GLN A 95 0.66 -27.74 -17.51
CA GLN A 95 0.02 -26.46 -17.82
C GLN A 95 -1.38 -26.37 -17.22
N VAL A 96 -2.19 -27.44 -17.35
CA VAL A 96 -3.54 -27.51 -16.79
C VAL A 96 -3.49 -27.44 -15.25
N ASP A 97 -2.57 -28.17 -14.64
CA ASP A 97 -2.37 -28.16 -13.19
C ASP A 97 -1.88 -26.79 -12.69
N GLY A 98 -0.98 -26.16 -13.43
CA GLY A 98 -0.47 -24.83 -13.16
C GLY A 98 -1.59 -23.78 -13.23
N LEU A 99 -2.39 -23.81 -14.29
CA LEU A 99 -3.54 -22.93 -14.45
C LEU A 99 -4.53 -23.12 -13.29
N ASN A 100 -4.95 -24.36 -13.00
CA ASN A 100 -5.85 -24.64 -11.88
C ASN A 100 -5.31 -24.18 -10.52
N THR A 101 -3.98 -24.21 -10.34
CA THR A 101 -3.32 -23.73 -9.11
C THR A 101 -3.30 -22.21 -9.00
N VAL A 102 -3.19 -21.48 -10.11
CA VAL A 102 -3.16 -20.02 -10.14
C VAL A 102 -4.56 -19.41 -9.98
N MET A 103 -5.58 -20.09 -10.48
CA MET A 103 -6.93 -19.56 -10.43
C MET A 103 -7.46 -19.43 -8.98
N PRO A 104 -8.33 -18.44 -8.70
CA PRO A 104 -8.77 -18.11 -7.35
C PRO A 104 -9.77 -19.10 -6.73
N PHE A 105 -9.96 -20.29 -7.32
CA PHE A 105 -10.87 -21.32 -6.82
C PHE A 105 -10.24 -22.21 -5.73
N GLY A 106 -8.97 -21.99 -5.39
CA GLY A 106 -8.28 -22.66 -4.29
C GLY A 106 -7.82 -24.10 -4.57
N THR A 107 -7.78 -24.53 -5.83
CA THR A 107 -7.37 -25.88 -6.19
C THR A 107 -5.86 -25.99 -6.41
N ARG A 108 -5.12 -26.52 -5.43
CA ARG A 108 -3.68 -26.75 -5.59
C ARG A 108 -3.37 -28.08 -6.29
N LYS A 109 -2.69 -28.03 -7.44
CA LYS A 109 -2.18 -29.19 -8.19
C LYS A 109 -0.66 -29.24 -8.35
N ILE A 110 0.04 -28.13 -8.11
CA ILE A 110 1.50 -28.07 -8.16
C ILE A 110 2.10 -28.39 -6.79
N ASP A 111 3.15 -29.23 -6.80
CA ASP A 111 3.87 -29.70 -5.61
C ASP A 111 5.32 -29.21 -5.59
N ALA A 112 5.48 -27.88 -5.70
CA ALA A 112 6.78 -27.20 -5.74
C ALA A 112 6.94 -26.26 -4.55
N PHE A 113 6.66 -26.76 -3.34
CA PHE A 113 6.68 -25.94 -2.14
C PHE A 113 8.06 -25.37 -1.81
N ARG A 114 8.04 -24.21 -1.18
CA ARG A 114 9.15 -23.58 -0.48
C ARG A 114 8.74 -23.36 0.97
N THR A 115 9.69 -23.54 1.86
CA THR A 115 9.52 -23.21 3.26
C THR A 115 9.85 -21.74 3.44
N LEU A 116 8.88 -20.96 3.92
CA LEU A 116 9.03 -19.54 4.20
C LEU A 116 8.64 -19.26 5.65
N THR A 117 9.17 -18.17 6.20
CA THR A 117 8.66 -17.63 7.45
C THR A 117 7.36 -16.86 7.22
N THR A 118 6.57 -16.65 8.27
CA THR A 118 5.32 -15.88 8.20
C THR A 118 5.55 -14.45 7.71
N GLU A 119 6.64 -13.81 8.15
CA GLU A 119 7.03 -12.47 7.69
C GLU A 119 7.28 -12.46 6.17
N SER A 120 8.07 -13.42 5.67
CA SER A 120 8.36 -13.56 4.24
C SER A 120 7.09 -13.81 3.42
N LEU A 121 6.20 -14.68 3.92
CA LEU A 121 4.95 -15.01 3.23
C LEU A 121 4.02 -13.80 3.13
N SER A 122 3.99 -12.95 4.15
CA SER A 122 3.11 -11.77 4.19
C SER A 122 3.38 -10.78 3.06
N VAL A 123 4.57 -10.82 2.44
CA VAL A 123 4.94 -9.97 1.30
C VAL A 123 4.15 -10.31 0.05
N PHE A 124 3.70 -11.55 -0.08
CA PHE A 124 2.92 -12.02 -1.23
C PHE A 124 1.43 -11.72 -1.13
N ILE A 125 0.95 -11.15 -0.01
CA ILE A 125 -0.45 -10.75 0.14
C ILE A 125 -0.64 -9.39 -0.55
N PRO A 126 -1.42 -9.31 -1.64
CA PRO A 126 -1.56 -8.08 -2.42
C PRO A 126 -2.38 -6.99 -1.71
N PHE A 127 -3.07 -7.32 -0.61
CA PHE A 127 -3.95 -6.41 0.14
C PHE A 127 -3.29 -5.83 1.40
N ARG A 128 -2.02 -5.41 1.30
CA ARG A 128 -1.33 -4.80 2.46
C ARG A 128 -1.82 -3.39 2.78
N VAL A 129 -2.60 -2.77 1.88
CA VAL A 129 -3.04 -1.39 2.01
C VAL A 129 -4.55 -1.37 1.97
N GLN A 130 -5.15 -0.83 3.03
CA GLN A 130 -6.55 -0.45 3.02
C GLN A 130 -6.66 0.91 2.34
N ASP A 131 -7.20 0.93 1.13
CA ASP A 131 -7.48 2.17 0.42
C ASP A 131 -8.84 2.73 0.84
N ILE A 132 -8.97 4.05 0.81
CA ILE A 132 -10.23 4.76 1.09
C ILE A 132 -10.91 5.01 -0.25
N PHE A 133 -12.05 4.36 -0.46
CA PHE A 133 -12.83 4.47 -1.68
C PHE A 133 -14.34 4.47 -1.35
N HIS A 134 -14.89 5.65 -1.09
CA HIS A 134 -16.32 5.82 -0.83
C HIS A 134 -17.07 6.04 -2.16
N GLU A 135 -18.24 5.42 -2.31
CA GLU A 135 -19.02 5.43 -3.57
C GLU A 135 -19.37 6.85 -4.06
N ASN A 136 -19.67 7.77 -3.14
CA ASN A 136 -19.98 9.18 -3.44
C ASN A 136 -18.87 10.14 -2.96
N GLY A 137 -17.65 9.64 -2.83
CA GLY A 137 -16.54 10.43 -2.34
C GLY A 137 -15.94 11.37 -3.38
N ILE A 138 -15.23 12.39 -2.89
CA ILE A 138 -14.41 13.25 -3.73
C ILE A 138 -12.95 12.83 -3.67
N TYR A 139 -12.18 13.25 -4.69
CA TYR A 139 -10.75 12.98 -4.76
C TYR A 139 -9.96 13.82 -3.75
N TYR A 140 -9.19 13.15 -2.89
CA TYR A 140 -8.31 13.78 -1.90
C TYR A 140 -6.81 13.64 -2.22
N GLY A 141 -6.43 12.72 -3.10
CA GLY A 141 -5.03 12.47 -3.42
C GLY A 141 -4.76 11.02 -3.82
N GLN A 142 -3.49 10.66 -3.78
CA GLN A 142 -3.03 9.31 -4.11
C GLN A 142 -2.32 8.70 -2.90
N ASN A 143 -2.62 7.44 -2.63
CA ASN A 143 -1.93 6.68 -1.60
C ASN A 143 -0.46 6.47 -2.01
N VAL A 144 0.47 6.81 -1.13
CA VAL A 144 1.90 6.75 -1.43
C VAL A 144 2.40 5.32 -1.63
N ILE A 145 1.77 4.34 -0.98
CA ILE A 145 2.16 2.92 -1.01
C ILE A 145 1.47 2.18 -2.15
N SER A 146 0.13 2.16 -2.16
CA SER A 146 -0.64 1.41 -3.17
C SER A 146 -0.68 2.10 -4.53
N LYS A 147 -0.40 3.41 -4.58
CA LYS A 147 -0.60 4.28 -5.76
C LYS A 147 -2.06 4.36 -6.23
N ASN A 148 -3.01 3.88 -5.44
CA ASN A 148 -4.43 4.03 -5.72
C ASN A 148 -4.94 5.41 -5.31
N MET A 149 -6.07 5.84 -5.88
CA MET A 149 -6.73 7.09 -5.52
C MET A 149 -7.35 7.00 -4.12
N ILE A 150 -7.29 8.11 -3.39
CA ILE A 150 -8.00 8.31 -2.13
C ILE A 150 -9.29 9.05 -2.47
N ILE A 151 -10.42 8.33 -2.41
CA ILE A 151 -11.75 8.86 -2.66
C ILE A 151 -12.56 8.76 -1.38
N ALA A 152 -12.93 9.89 -0.79
CA ALA A 152 -13.61 9.93 0.50
C ALA A 152 -14.84 10.82 0.47
N ASP A 153 -15.92 10.33 1.07
CA ASP A 153 -17.14 11.09 1.36
C ASP A 153 -17.19 11.37 2.86
N ARG A 154 -16.99 12.63 3.25
CA ARG A 154 -17.04 13.06 4.65
C ARG A 154 -18.46 13.00 5.24
N LYS A 155 -19.51 12.98 4.40
CA LYS A 155 -20.91 12.92 4.85
C LYS A 155 -21.26 11.55 5.47
N GLN A 156 -20.48 10.52 5.16
CA GLN A 156 -20.62 9.17 5.74
C GLN A 156 -19.98 9.04 7.12
N LEU A 157 -19.22 10.04 7.56
CA LEU A 157 -18.54 10.03 8.85
C LEU A 157 -19.45 10.63 9.93
N LEU A 158 -19.15 10.29 11.19
CA LEU A 158 -19.88 10.82 12.36
C LEU A 158 -19.81 12.35 12.45
N ASN A 159 -18.75 12.94 11.89
CA ASN A 159 -18.61 14.38 11.69
C ASN A 159 -17.93 14.64 10.34
N GLY A 160 -18.54 15.51 9.52
CA GLY A 160 -18.03 15.88 8.20
C GLY A 160 -16.94 16.96 8.21
N ASN A 161 -16.46 17.43 9.37
CA ASN A 161 -15.44 18.48 9.47
C ASN A 161 -14.06 18.03 8.92
N SER A 162 -13.29 18.96 8.38
CA SER A 162 -11.92 18.73 7.86
C SER A 162 -10.98 19.84 8.31
N PHE A 163 -9.69 19.50 8.48
CA PHE A 163 -8.63 20.43 8.81
C PHE A 163 -7.48 20.28 7.82
N ILE A 164 -7.07 21.39 7.19
CA ILE A 164 -5.89 21.43 6.31
C ILE A 164 -4.80 22.23 7.03
N LEU A 165 -3.78 21.52 7.50
CA LEU A 165 -2.65 22.09 8.24
C LEU A 165 -1.36 22.01 7.43
N GLY A 166 -0.48 23.00 7.60
CA GLY A 166 0.81 23.04 6.91
C GLY A 166 1.56 24.34 7.13
N VAL A 167 2.85 24.34 6.84
CA VAL A 167 3.68 25.56 6.87
C VAL A 167 3.41 26.45 5.65
N SER A 168 3.87 27.70 5.67
CA SER A 168 3.78 28.57 4.48
C SER A 168 4.53 27.94 3.31
N GLY A 169 3.95 27.95 2.11
CA GLY A 169 4.48 27.25 0.93
C GLY A 169 4.25 25.73 0.91
N GLY A 170 3.70 25.12 1.97
CA GLY A 170 3.46 23.67 2.06
C GLY A 170 2.26 23.15 1.26
N GLY A 171 1.64 23.96 0.40
CA GLY A 171 0.51 23.55 -0.43
C GLY A 171 -0.87 23.59 0.23
N LYS A 172 -1.03 24.22 1.40
CA LYS A 172 -2.32 24.35 2.11
C LYS A 172 -3.44 24.89 1.21
N SER A 173 -3.24 26.09 0.64
CA SER A 173 -4.25 26.75 -0.19
C SER A 173 -4.48 25.99 -1.50
N PHE A 174 -3.46 25.29 -2.01
CA PHE A 174 -3.62 24.43 -3.19
C PHE A 174 -4.54 23.23 -2.89
N ALA A 175 -4.32 22.54 -1.77
CA ALA A 175 -5.17 21.43 -1.33
C ALA A 175 -6.62 21.90 -1.08
N ALA A 176 -6.79 23.03 -0.38
CA ALA A 176 -8.12 23.59 -0.10
C ALA A 176 -8.87 23.98 -1.39
N LYS A 177 -8.21 24.63 -2.35
CA LYS A 177 -8.80 24.96 -3.65
C LYS A 177 -9.19 23.70 -4.42
N GLY A 178 -8.34 22.67 -4.42
CA GLY A 178 -8.65 21.38 -5.04
C GLY A 178 -9.88 20.72 -4.43
N GLU A 179 -10.00 20.72 -3.11
CA GLU A 179 -11.18 20.21 -2.40
C GLU A 179 -12.45 20.98 -2.77
N ILE A 180 -12.40 22.33 -2.78
CA ILE A 180 -13.53 23.17 -3.19
C ILE A 180 -13.96 22.85 -4.61
N ILE A 181 -13.03 22.80 -5.57
CA ILE A 181 -13.33 22.46 -6.97
C ILE A 181 -14.03 21.10 -7.05
N ASN A 182 -13.50 20.09 -6.37
CA ASN A 182 -14.09 18.77 -6.38
C ASN A 182 -15.50 18.78 -5.78
N GLN A 183 -15.77 19.54 -4.72
CA GLN A 183 -17.12 19.66 -4.14
C GLN A 183 -18.10 20.31 -5.12
N VAL A 184 -17.72 21.40 -5.80
CA VAL A 184 -18.57 22.07 -6.80
C VAL A 184 -18.87 21.13 -7.98
N LEU A 185 -17.89 20.34 -8.41
CA LEU A 185 -18.06 19.46 -9.58
C LEU A 185 -18.79 18.15 -9.26
N SER A 186 -18.77 17.70 -8.01
CA SER A 186 -19.34 16.40 -7.61
C SER A 186 -20.69 16.50 -6.93
N SER A 187 -21.11 17.69 -6.50
CA SER A 187 -22.33 17.87 -5.73
C SER A 187 -22.94 19.26 -5.88
N ASP A 188 -24.24 19.36 -5.62
CA ASP A 188 -24.98 20.63 -5.55
C ASP A 188 -24.85 21.30 -4.17
N ALA A 189 -23.69 21.18 -3.52
CA ALA A 189 -23.48 21.73 -2.19
C ALA A 189 -23.25 23.25 -2.23
N ASP A 190 -23.85 23.97 -1.29
CA ASP A 190 -23.55 25.38 -1.06
C ASP A 190 -22.16 25.53 -0.42
N ILE A 191 -21.30 26.33 -1.05
CA ILE A 191 -19.92 26.56 -0.59
C ILE A 191 -19.76 28.02 -0.19
N ILE A 192 -19.47 28.23 1.09
CA ILE A 192 -19.20 29.55 1.66
C ILE A 192 -17.73 29.61 2.06
N ILE A 193 -17.01 30.62 1.59
CA ILE A 193 -15.58 30.80 1.85
C ILE A 193 -15.37 32.12 2.60
N ILE A 194 -14.75 32.04 3.78
CA ILE A 194 -14.30 33.22 4.53
C ILE A 194 -12.80 33.37 4.28
N ASP A 195 -12.44 34.37 3.48
CA ASP A 195 -11.09 34.53 2.95
C ASP A 195 -10.49 35.91 3.31
N PRO A 196 -9.83 36.03 4.47
CA PRO A 196 -9.17 37.28 4.86
C PRO A 196 -7.93 37.61 4.01
N GLU A 197 -7.32 36.61 3.36
CA GLU A 197 -6.08 36.77 2.59
C GLU A 197 -6.33 37.04 1.09
N ARG A 198 -7.59 36.97 0.64
CA ARG A 198 -8.02 37.20 -0.75
C ARG A 198 -7.36 36.24 -1.75
N GLU A 199 -7.11 35.01 -1.34
CA GLU A 199 -6.53 33.97 -2.19
C GLU A 199 -7.54 33.23 -3.07
N TYR A 200 -8.84 33.26 -2.72
CA TYR A 200 -9.88 32.42 -3.33
C TYR A 200 -10.79 33.16 -4.31
N SER A 201 -10.76 34.49 -4.37
CA SER A 201 -11.66 35.28 -5.23
C SER A 201 -11.60 34.88 -6.71
N GLN A 202 -10.40 34.59 -7.24
CA GLN A 202 -10.25 34.11 -8.61
C GLN A 202 -10.91 32.75 -8.84
N LEU A 203 -10.81 31.85 -7.87
CA LEU A 203 -11.47 30.54 -7.93
C LEU A 203 -12.98 30.70 -7.92
N VAL A 204 -13.52 31.51 -7.00
CA VAL A 204 -14.95 31.76 -6.88
C VAL A 204 -15.51 32.31 -8.20
N ASN A 205 -14.87 33.32 -8.78
CA ASN A 205 -15.28 33.88 -10.07
C ASN A 205 -15.21 32.85 -11.20
N ALA A 206 -14.17 32.01 -11.23
CA ALA A 206 -14.02 30.98 -12.27
C ALA A 206 -15.10 29.88 -12.18
N MET A 207 -15.59 29.60 -10.97
CA MET A 207 -16.67 28.64 -10.73
C MET A 207 -18.08 29.28 -10.82
N GLY A 208 -18.18 30.55 -11.22
CA GLY A 208 -19.45 31.26 -11.36
C GLY A 208 -20.10 31.70 -10.04
N GLY A 209 -19.34 31.71 -8.94
CA GLY A 209 -19.81 32.19 -7.64
C GLY A 209 -19.72 33.71 -7.49
N GLU A 210 -20.19 34.20 -6.34
CA GLU A 210 -20.18 35.63 -6.00
C GLU A 210 -19.10 35.95 -4.95
N VAL A 211 -18.37 37.04 -5.16
CA VAL A 211 -17.40 37.54 -4.18
C VAL A 211 -17.98 38.77 -3.49
N ILE A 212 -18.37 38.60 -2.22
CA ILE A 212 -18.87 39.69 -1.38
C ILE A 212 -17.68 40.29 -0.62
N ASN A 213 -17.26 41.48 -1.03
CA ASN A 213 -16.19 42.21 -0.32
C ASN A 213 -16.77 42.94 0.89
N ILE A 214 -16.22 42.66 2.07
CA ILE A 214 -16.59 43.30 3.34
C ILE A 214 -15.41 44.14 3.82
N SER A 215 -15.56 45.46 3.77
CA SER A 215 -14.60 46.42 4.30
C SER A 215 -15.31 47.67 4.81
N ALA A 216 -14.60 48.52 5.56
CA ALA A 216 -15.15 49.79 6.03
C ALA A 216 -15.55 50.76 4.89
N THR A 217 -15.12 50.49 3.66
CA THR A 217 -15.38 51.29 2.47
C THR A 217 -16.25 50.55 1.44
N SER A 218 -16.69 49.33 1.72
CA SER A 218 -17.56 48.58 0.81
C SER A 218 -19.01 48.97 1.01
N ASP A 219 -19.79 48.93 -0.06
CA ASP A 219 -21.25 49.11 0.02
C ASP A 219 -21.94 47.92 0.71
N ASN A 220 -21.26 46.78 0.84
CA ASN A 220 -21.75 45.59 1.53
C ASN A 220 -21.56 45.71 3.05
N HIS A 221 -22.62 45.40 3.80
CA HIS A 221 -22.63 45.47 5.26
C HIS A 221 -23.33 44.22 5.82
N ILE A 222 -22.77 43.64 6.89
CA ILE A 222 -23.44 42.58 7.66
C ILE A 222 -24.10 43.22 8.88
N ASN A 223 -25.42 43.04 9.01
CA ASN A 223 -26.15 43.46 10.19
C ASN A 223 -26.18 42.32 11.23
N ALA A 224 -25.35 42.42 12.28
CA ALA A 224 -25.30 41.43 13.36
C ALA A 224 -26.59 41.39 14.21
N MET A 225 -27.42 42.44 14.15
CA MET A 225 -28.70 42.53 14.86
C MET A 225 -29.89 42.13 13.96
N ASP A 226 -29.63 41.63 12.74
CA ASP A 226 -30.69 41.16 11.88
C ASP A 226 -31.32 39.89 12.47
N MET A 227 -32.65 39.88 12.57
CA MET A 227 -33.40 38.80 13.21
C MET A 227 -34.38 38.22 12.19
N ASN A 228 -34.28 36.92 11.95
CA ASN A 228 -35.29 36.20 11.17
C ASN A 228 -36.60 36.04 11.98
N LYS A 229 -37.75 35.93 11.32
CA LYS A 229 -39.05 35.70 11.99
C LYS A 229 -39.07 34.41 12.80
N ASP A 230 -38.29 33.40 12.42
CA ASP A 230 -38.22 32.09 13.07
C ASP A 230 -37.44 32.11 14.40
N TYR A 231 -36.80 33.23 14.75
CA TYR A 231 -36.05 33.40 16.00
C TYR A 231 -36.94 33.34 17.25
N GLY A 232 -38.24 33.60 17.12
CA GLY A 232 -39.21 33.64 18.22
C GLY A 232 -39.80 32.29 18.62
N ASP A 233 -39.71 31.28 17.76
CA ASP A 233 -40.42 30.00 17.94
C ASP A 233 -39.61 28.93 18.70
N GLY A 234 -38.45 29.31 19.26
CA GLY A 234 -37.59 28.40 20.04
C GLY A 234 -36.90 27.31 19.20
N ALA A 235 -37.03 27.36 17.88
CA ALA A 235 -36.25 26.54 16.97
C ALA A 235 -34.79 27.02 16.99
N ASN A 236 -33.86 26.06 17.12
CA ASN A 236 -32.43 26.37 17.14
C ASN A 236 -32.02 26.94 15.78
N PRO A 237 -31.52 28.20 15.70
CA PRO A 237 -31.22 28.86 14.43
C PRO A 237 -30.05 28.22 13.66
N VAL A 238 -29.35 27.24 14.25
CA VAL A 238 -28.30 26.43 13.60
C VAL A 238 -28.87 25.18 12.91
N ILE A 239 -30.11 24.81 13.24
CA ILE A 239 -30.80 23.65 12.66
C ILE A 239 -31.85 24.21 11.68
N LEU A 240 -31.41 24.45 10.44
CA LEU A 240 -32.29 24.57 9.28
C LEU A 240 -32.64 23.16 8.77
#